data_AF-A0AAT9IZF9-F1
#
_entry.id   AF-A0AAT9IZF9-F1
#
_cell.length_a   1.000
_cell.length_b   1.000
_cell.length_c   1.000
_cell.angle_alpha   90.00
_cell.angle_beta   90.00
_cell.angle_gamma   90.00
#
_symmetry.space_group_name_H-M   'P 1'
#
loop_
_entity.id
_entity.type
_entity.pdbx_description
1 polymer ?
#
loop_
_entity_poly.entity_id
_entity_poly.type
_entity_poly.pdbx_seq_one_letter_code
_entity_poly.pdbx_strand_id
1 'polypeptide(L)'
;MELKDFIQGTLIDILSGIRSAQMITKSSPELGIINPVWGGTSKIYEHVQDIKFDIAITASETITGSGQAGIKVVSALDIGGKIQKELLDSRVSRISFTIPIVPAVNTVEDVIKPHA
;
A
#
# COMPACT_ATOMS: atom_id res chain seq x y z
N MET A 1 4.25 8.09 -14.04
CA MET A 1 5.08 6.93 -13.62
C MET A 1 4.54 5.67 -14.27
N GLU A 2 5.39 4.66 -14.47
CA GLU A 2 4.94 3.35 -14.95
C GLU A 2 4.16 2.62 -13.85
N LEU A 3 3.18 1.79 -14.25
CA LEU A 3 2.33 1.05 -13.30
C LEU A 3 3.15 0.18 -12.32
N LYS A 4 4.21 -0.47 -12.81
CA LYS A 4 5.06 -1.33 -11.97
C LYS A 4 5.75 -0.54 -10.84
N ASP A 5 6.26 0.65 -11.16
CA ASP A 5 7.02 1.46 -10.23
C ASP A 5 6.08 2.06 -9.16
N PHE A 6 4.87 2.44 -9.58
CA PHE A 6 3.81 2.86 -8.67
C PHE A 6 3.42 1.78 -7.67
N ILE A 7 3.16 0.55 -8.15
CA ILE A 7 2.76 -0.57 -7.29
C ILE A 7 3.88 -0.90 -6.30
N GLN A 8 5.13 -1.01 -6.79
CA GLN A 8 6.29 -1.29 -5.94
C GLN A 8 6.47 -0.22 -4.86
N GLY A 9 6.47 1.06 -5.23
CA GLY A 9 6.62 2.17 -4.29
C GLY A 9 5.52 2.18 -3.24
N THR A 10 4.26 2.05 -3.67
CA THR A 10 3.11 2.05 -2.76
C THR A 10 3.17 0.91 -1.75
N LEU A 11 3.52 -0.31 -2.19
CA LEU A 11 3.66 -1.46 -1.28
C LEU A 11 4.78 -1.25 -0.27
N ILE A 12 5.93 -0.73 -0.69
CA ILE A 12 7.05 -0.42 0.21
C ILE A 12 6.66 0.66 1.23
N ASP A 13 5.99 1.71 0.80
CA ASP A 13 5.56 2.81 1.66
C ASP A 13 4.57 2.34 2.73
N ILE A 14 3.58 1.53 2.33
CA ILE A 14 2.60 0.92 3.26
C ILE A 14 3.33 0.07 4.31
N LEU A 15 4.19 -0.85 3.88
CA LEU A 15 4.91 -1.74 4.80
C LEU A 15 5.84 -0.95 5.74
N SER A 16 6.50 0.08 5.23
CA SER A 16 7.37 0.96 6.01
C SER A 16 6.60 1.79 7.04
N GLY A 17 5.42 2.29 6.66
CA GLY A 17 4.51 3.01 7.56
C GLY A 17 4.01 2.12 8.70
N ILE A 18 3.56 0.90 8.39
CA ILE A 18 3.13 -0.08 9.40
C ILE A 18 4.26 -0.37 10.39
N ARG A 19 5.45 -0.70 9.89
CA ARG A 19 6.62 -0.98 10.73
C ARG A 19 6.96 0.21 11.63
N SER A 20 6.94 1.42 11.10
CA SER A 20 7.27 2.62 11.87
C SER A 20 6.29 2.86 13.01
N ALA A 21 4.99 2.72 12.74
CA ALA A 21 3.95 2.85 13.75
C ALA A 21 4.06 1.76 14.83
N GLN A 22 4.41 0.53 14.44
CA GLN A 22 4.67 -0.58 15.36
C GLN A 22 5.88 -0.32 16.27
N MET A 23 6.97 0.26 15.76
CA MET A 23 8.13 0.62 16.59
C MET A 23 7.81 1.69 17.64
N ILE A 24 6.98 2.67 17.26
CA ILE A 24 6.52 3.73 18.17
C ILE A 24 5.68 3.11 19.30
N THR A 25 4.67 2.32 18.96
CA THR A 25 3.78 1.67 19.94
C THR A 25 4.51 0.68 20.85
N LYS A 26 5.51 -0.04 20.33
CA LYS A 26 6.36 -0.91 21.15
C LYS A 26 7.14 -0.16 22.24
N SER A 27 7.54 1.09 21.96
CA SER A 27 8.29 1.93 22.90
C SER A 27 7.39 2.77 23.82
N SER A 28 6.09 2.82 23.51
CA SER A 28 5.06 3.62 24.18
C SER A 28 3.79 2.78 24.38
N PRO A 29 3.78 1.85 25.34
CA PRO A 29 2.67 0.91 25.55
C PRO A 29 1.32 1.61 25.84
N GLU A 30 1.34 2.86 26.32
CA GLU A 30 0.16 3.70 26.52
C GLU A 30 -0.60 4.05 25.24
N LEU A 31 0.04 3.95 24.07
CA LEU A 31 -0.59 4.19 22.77
C LEU A 31 -1.37 2.98 22.25
N GLY A 32 -1.33 1.86 22.96
CA GLY A 32 -1.91 0.59 22.52
C GLY A 32 -1.01 -0.14 21.53
N ILE A 33 -1.57 -1.10 20.80
CA ILE A 33 -0.80 -1.99 19.91
C ILE A 33 -1.43 -2.02 18.52
N ILE A 34 -0.59 -1.96 17.50
CA ILE A 34 -1.00 -2.08 16.10
C ILE A 34 -0.93 -3.53 15.67
N ASN A 35 -2.08 -4.07 15.28
CA ASN A 35 -2.18 -5.38 14.65
C ASN A 35 -1.54 -5.38 13.26
N PRO A 36 -1.00 -6.53 12.81
CA PRO A 36 -1.00 -7.81 13.53
C PRO A 36 0.04 -7.92 14.67
N VAL A 37 -0.36 -8.59 15.75
CA VAL A 37 0.45 -8.92 16.94
C VAL A 37 0.47 -10.42 17.17
N TRP A 38 1.63 -11.04 17.31
CA TRP A 38 1.74 -12.51 17.41
C TRP A 38 2.68 -12.99 18.52
N GLY A 39 2.36 -14.16 19.08
CA GLY A 39 3.26 -14.90 19.97
C GLY A 39 4.39 -15.65 19.26
N GLY A 40 4.47 -15.58 17.91
CA GLY A 40 5.51 -16.25 17.11
C GLY A 40 5.24 -16.20 15.59
N THR A 41 6.16 -16.74 14.78
CA THR A 41 6.12 -16.71 13.30
C THR A 41 5.51 -17.96 12.66
N SER A 42 5.16 -18.98 13.43
CA SER A 42 4.76 -20.31 12.94
C SER A 42 3.44 -20.36 12.17
N LYS A 43 2.62 -19.30 12.23
CA LYS A 43 1.28 -19.22 11.58
C LYS A 43 1.07 -17.95 10.77
N ILE A 44 2.15 -17.35 10.27
CA ILE A 44 2.12 -16.08 9.54
C ILE A 44 1.15 -16.07 8.33
N TYR A 45 0.90 -17.23 7.72
CA TYR A 45 -0.03 -17.41 6.59
C TYR A 45 -1.52 -17.28 6.97
N GLU A 46 -1.88 -17.46 8.25
CA GLU A 46 -3.26 -17.27 8.74
C GLU A 46 -3.60 -15.76 8.86
N HIS A 47 -2.62 -14.88 8.63
CA HIS A 47 -2.73 -13.44 8.90
C HIS A 47 -2.58 -12.56 7.65
N VAL A 48 -2.83 -13.14 6.48
CA VAL A 48 -2.86 -12.42 5.21
C VAL A 48 -3.87 -11.28 5.28
N GLN A 49 -3.43 -10.09 4.86
CA GLN A 49 -4.24 -8.89 4.70
C GLN A 49 -4.33 -8.53 3.23
N ASP A 50 -5.50 -8.10 2.80
CA ASP A 50 -5.76 -7.71 1.42
C ASP A 50 -5.54 -6.20 1.24
N ILE A 51 -4.55 -5.84 0.41
CA ILE A 51 -4.45 -4.46 -0.10
C ILE A 51 -5.24 -4.38 -1.39
N LYS A 52 -6.30 -3.57 -1.38
CA LYS A 52 -7.13 -3.27 -2.55
C LYS A 52 -6.58 -2.06 -3.28
N PHE A 53 -6.14 -2.26 -4.52
CA PHE A 53 -5.76 -1.18 -5.41
C PHE A 53 -6.92 -0.83 -6.33
N ASP A 54 -7.17 0.46 -6.47
CA ASP A 54 -8.08 1.04 -7.46
C ASP A 54 -7.33 2.20 -8.15
N ILE A 55 -6.89 1.96 -9.39
CA ILE A 55 -5.90 2.81 -10.06
C ILE A 55 -6.48 3.33 -11.38
N ALA A 56 -6.49 4.65 -11.52
CA ALA A 56 -6.73 5.32 -12.79
C ALA A 56 -5.45 5.29 -13.65
N ILE A 57 -5.57 4.77 -14.87
CA ILE A 57 -4.49 4.69 -15.86
C ILE A 57 -4.87 5.38 -17.16
N THR A 58 -3.88 5.92 -17.85
CA THR A 58 -4.02 6.45 -19.20
C THR A 58 -3.09 5.67 -20.13
N ALA A 59 -3.62 5.31 -21.31
CA ALA A 59 -2.79 4.80 -22.40
C ALA A 59 -2.08 5.99 -23.05
N SER A 60 -0.75 5.98 -23.05
CA SER A 60 0.04 6.96 -23.78
C SER A 60 0.50 6.30 -25.08
N GLU A 61 -0.21 6.53 -26.18
CA GLU A 61 0.28 6.19 -27.51
C GLU A 61 1.39 7.17 -27.88
N THR A 62 2.65 6.75 -27.73
CA THR A 62 3.77 7.53 -28.27
C THR A 62 3.90 7.17 -29.75
N ILE A 63 3.14 7.86 -30.62
CA ILE A 63 3.28 7.75 -32.08
C ILE A 63 4.49 8.58 -32.52
N THR A 64 5.70 8.19 -32.13
CA THR A 64 6.95 8.57 -32.79
C THR A 64 7.93 7.41 -32.62
N GLY A 65 8.60 7.04 -33.71
CA GLY A 65 9.19 5.70 -33.89
C GLY A 65 10.09 5.20 -32.75
N SER A 66 10.00 3.89 -32.52
CA SER A 66 10.91 3.02 -31.72
C SER A 66 10.79 2.98 -30.18
N GLY A 67 9.80 3.61 -29.54
CA GLY A 67 9.63 3.56 -28.08
C GLY A 67 8.37 2.82 -27.62
N GLN A 68 8.51 1.87 -26.70
CA GLN A 68 7.46 1.02 -26.12
C GLN A 68 6.14 1.75 -25.80
N ALA A 69 5.03 1.22 -26.29
CA ALA A 69 3.70 1.53 -25.76
C ALA A 69 3.65 1.10 -24.27
N GLY A 70 3.28 2.00 -23.37
CA GLY A 70 3.30 1.78 -21.92
C GLY A 70 2.08 2.35 -21.21
N ILE A 71 1.73 1.74 -20.07
CA ILE A 71 0.61 2.15 -19.22
C ILE A 71 1.12 3.12 -18.16
N LYS A 72 0.54 4.33 -18.11
CA LYS A 72 0.91 5.36 -17.13
C LYS A 72 -0.19 5.55 -16.09
N VAL A 73 0.23 5.69 -14.83
CA VAL A 73 -0.66 6.01 -13.70
C VAL A 73 -0.78 7.53 -13.58
N VAL A 74 -2.02 8.01 -13.34
CA VAL A 74 -2.32 9.43 -13.11
C VAL A 74 -2.19 9.73 -11.61
N SER A 75 -1.31 10.65 -11.23
CA SER A 75 -1.09 11.02 -9.81
C SER A 75 -1.90 12.28 -9.44
N ALA A 76 -2.38 12.36 -8.20
CA ALA A 76 -3.14 13.53 -7.72
C ALA A 76 -2.32 14.84 -7.68
N LEU A 77 -0.98 14.74 -7.66
CA LEU A 77 -0.06 15.89 -7.71
C LEU A 77 -0.04 16.57 -9.08
N ASP A 78 -0.37 15.85 -10.16
CA ASP A 78 -0.40 16.40 -11.52
C ASP A 78 -1.69 17.21 -11.80
N ILE A 79 -2.67 17.18 -10.89
CA ILE A 79 -4.01 17.76 -11.09
C ILE A 79 -4.19 19.01 -10.22
N GLY A 80 -3.39 20.04 -10.49
CA GLY A 80 -3.46 21.35 -9.83
C GLY A 80 -4.55 22.31 -10.36
N GLY A 81 -5.54 21.86 -11.13
CA GLY A 81 -6.49 22.75 -11.80
C GLY A 81 -7.91 22.20 -11.93
N LYS A 82 -8.89 22.95 -11.42
CA LYS A 82 -10.34 22.67 -11.43
C LYS A 82 -10.99 22.44 -12.81
N ILE A 83 -10.23 22.53 -13.92
CA ILE A 83 -10.77 22.66 -15.28
C ILE A 83 -10.80 21.34 -16.09
N GLN A 84 -10.16 20.25 -15.64
CA GLN A 84 -10.02 19.02 -16.45
C GLN A 84 -10.90 17.82 -16.05
N LYS A 85 -11.85 17.98 -15.12
CA LYS A 85 -12.62 16.86 -14.57
C LYS A 85 -13.51 16.16 -15.62
N GLU A 86 -14.07 16.90 -16.59
CA GLU A 86 -14.95 16.34 -17.63
C GLU A 86 -14.20 15.73 -18.83
N LEU A 87 -13.00 16.22 -19.16
CA LEU A 87 -12.22 15.71 -20.30
C LEU A 87 -11.50 14.39 -19.99
N LEU A 88 -11.10 14.18 -18.74
CA LEU A 88 -10.37 12.99 -18.28
C LEU A 88 -11.25 11.73 -18.24
N ASP A 89 -12.54 11.86 -17.90
CA ASP A 89 -13.46 10.72 -17.78
C ASP A 89 -13.59 9.91 -19.08
N SER A 90 -13.36 10.52 -20.24
CA SER A 90 -13.47 9.84 -21.54
C SER A 90 -12.26 9.00 -21.94
N ARG A 91 -11.09 9.19 -21.31
CA ARG A 91 -9.80 8.59 -21.76
C ARG A 91 -9.00 7.88 -20.67
N VAL A 92 -9.52 7.85 -19.45
CA VAL A 92 -8.92 7.16 -18.31
C VAL A 92 -9.55 5.76 -18.18
N SER A 93 -8.72 4.73 -18.32
CA SER A 93 -9.11 3.36 -17.95
C SER A 93 -8.83 3.15 -16.47
N ARG A 94 -9.55 2.23 -15.82
CA ARG A 94 -9.36 1.93 -14.40
C ARG A 94 -9.04 0.45 -14.22
N ILE A 95 -8.04 0.16 -13.42
CA ILE A 95 -7.66 -1.21 -13.04
C ILE A 95 -7.87 -1.34 -11.53
N SER A 96 -8.56 -2.41 -11.12
CA SER A 96 -8.74 -2.74 -9.71
C SER A 96 -8.30 -4.18 -9.47
N PHE A 97 -7.48 -4.41 -8.46
CA PHE A 97 -7.04 -5.75 -8.05
C PHE A 97 -6.73 -5.77 -6.56
N THR A 98 -6.59 -6.97 -6.02
CA THR A 98 -6.24 -7.20 -4.62
C THR A 98 -4.91 -7.93 -4.54
N ILE A 99 -4.02 -7.47 -3.67
CA ILE A 99 -2.76 -8.16 -3.36
C ILE A 99 -2.83 -8.66 -1.91
N PRO A 100 -2.78 -9.99 -1.69
CA PRO A 100 -2.61 -10.54 -0.35
C PRO A 100 -1.18 -10.28 0.12
N ILE A 101 -1.04 -9.67 1.29
CA ILE A 101 0.26 -9.43 1.93
C ILE A 101 0.27 -9.91 3.37
N VAL A 102 1.46 -10.13 3.89
CA VAL A 102 1.68 -10.24 5.33
C VAL A 102 2.53 -9.04 5.76
N PRO A 103 1.96 -8.08 6.52
CA PRO A 103 2.71 -6.91 6.96
C PRO A 103 3.69 -7.22 8.10
N ALA A 104 4.53 -6.25 8.44
CA ALA A 104 5.38 -6.31 9.64
C ALA A 104 4.54 -6.46 10.91
N VAL A 105 5.14 -7.07 11.95
CA VAL A 105 4.41 -7.53 13.13
C VAL A 105 5.07 -7.17 14.44
N ASN A 106 4.24 -7.03 15.46
CA ASN A 106 4.67 -6.90 16.85
C ASN A 106 4.56 -8.25 17.58
N THR A 107 5.40 -8.41 18.59
CA THR A 107 5.29 -9.50 19.58
C THR A 107 4.89 -8.89 20.91
N VAL A 108 3.82 -9.40 21.52
CA VAL A 108 3.48 -9.07 22.90
C VAL A 108 3.80 -10.30 23.72
N GLU A 109 4.75 -10.15 24.65
CA GLU A 109 4.96 -11.16 25.67
C GLU A 109 3.80 -11.06 26.67
N ASP A 110 3.09 -12.16 26.89
CA ASP A 110 2.12 -12.23 27.98
C ASP A 110 2.88 -12.02 29.29
N VAL A 111 2.73 -10.84 29.90
CA VAL A 111 3.14 -10.65 31.29
C VAL A 111 2.09 -11.36 32.15
N ILE A 112 2.15 -12.69 32.20
CA ILE A 112 1.46 -13.46 33.22
C ILE A 112 2.14 -13.08 34.53
N LYS A 113 1.60 -12.07 35.23
CA LYS A 113 1.98 -11.85 36.62
C LYS A 113 1.46 -13.07 37.40
N PRO A 114 2.33 -13.86 38.06
CA PRO A 114 1.85 -14.90 38.94
C PRO A 114 1.03 -14.21 40.05
N HIS A 115 -0.23 -14.59 40.18
CA HIS A 115 -1.01 -14.28 41.36
C HIS A 115 -0.35 -15.01 42.53
N ALA A 116 0.39 -14.24 43.35
CA ALA A 116 0.85 -14.67 44.66
C ALA A 116 -0.30 -14.60 45.67
#